data_AF-A0A7J7YHH9-F1
#
_entry.id   AF-A0A7J7YHH9-F1
#
_cell.length_a   1.000
_cell.length_b   1.000
_cell.length_c   1.000
_cell.angle_alpha   90.00
_cell.angle_beta   90.00
_cell.angle_gamma   90.00
#
_symmetry.space_group_name_H-M   'P 1'
#
loop_
_entity.id
_entity.type
_entity.pdbx_description
1 polymer ?
#
loop_
_entity_poly.entity_id
_entity_poly.type
_entity_poly.pdbx_seq_one_letter_code
_entity_poly.pdbx_strand_id
1 'polypeptide(L)'
;MGLRDSVCSCRAIPYTSAHRLRLYERDDYGGLMSELTEDCSCIHNCFRLNELHSLHVLQGYWVLYEMPNYWGAAVPAEAGGL
;
A
#
# COMPACT_ATOMS: atom_id res chain seq x y z
N MET A 1 19.10 13.06 -8.21
CA MET A 1 18.85 12.59 -9.59
C MET A 1 17.35 12.35 -9.71
N GLY A 2 16.67 13.28 -10.37
CA GLY A 2 15.21 13.39 -10.37
C GLY A 2 14.54 12.57 -11.47
N LEU A 3 13.28 12.27 -11.24
CA LEU A 3 12.32 11.56 -12.09
C LEU A 3 12.46 11.89 -13.58
N ARG A 4 12.42 10.85 -14.43
CA ARG A 4 12.48 10.93 -15.90
C ARG A 4 11.43 11.92 -16.44
N ASP A 5 11.82 12.89 -17.29
CA ASP A 5 10.96 13.96 -17.84
C ASP A 5 9.84 13.48 -18.79
N SER A 6 9.54 12.19 -18.84
CA SER A 6 8.59 11.59 -19.76
C SER A 6 7.48 10.86 -19.01
N VAL A 7 6.24 11.39 -19.10
CA VAL A 7 5.03 10.68 -18.68
C VAL A 7 4.52 9.87 -19.87
N CYS A 8 4.69 8.55 -19.84
CA CYS A 8 4.24 7.66 -20.91
C CYS A 8 2.83 7.10 -20.69
N SER A 9 2.31 7.21 -19.47
CA SER A 9 0.98 6.69 -19.10
C SER A 9 0.42 7.50 -17.94
N CYS A 10 -0.89 7.69 -17.96
CA CYS A 10 -1.64 8.24 -16.84
C CYS A 10 -2.85 7.35 -16.57
N ARG A 11 -3.23 7.26 -15.30
CA ARG A 11 -4.40 6.53 -14.85
C ARG A 11 -5.19 7.41 -13.90
N ALA A 12 -6.46 7.61 -14.20
CA ALA A 12 -7.37 8.28 -13.27
C ALA A 12 -7.71 7.32 -12.13
N ILE A 13 -7.56 7.79 -10.90
CA ILE A 13 -7.97 7.05 -9.70
C ILE A 13 -9.40 7.50 -9.36
N PRO A 14 -10.42 6.64 -9.52
CA PRO A 14 -11.78 7.00 -9.18
C PRO A 14 -11.92 7.21 -7.67
N TYR A 15 -12.79 8.14 -7.29
CA TYR A 15 -13.13 8.33 -5.90
C TYR A 15 -13.79 7.06 -5.34
N THR A 16 -13.33 6.63 -4.18
CA THR A 16 -13.92 5.53 -3.42
C THR A 16 -14.31 6.06 -2.05
N SER A 17 -15.51 5.71 -1.59
CA SER A 17 -15.99 6.11 -0.26
C SER A 17 -15.43 5.24 0.86
N ALA A 18 -14.75 4.15 0.52
CA ALA A 18 -14.18 3.22 1.47
C ALA A 18 -12.81 2.73 0.99
N HIS A 19 -11.88 2.62 1.93
CA HIS A 19 -10.54 2.11 1.73
C HIS A 19 -10.33 0.99 2.72
N ARG A 20 -9.88 -0.17 2.24
CA ARG A 20 -9.57 -1.29 3.12
C ARG A 20 -8.43 -2.11 2.55
N LEU A 21 -7.36 -2.23 3.32
CA LEU A 21 -6.13 -2.95 3.01
C LEU A 21 -5.85 -3.94 4.14
N ARG A 22 -5.47 -5.17 3.80
CA ARG A 22 -4.96 -6.13 4.77
C ARG A 22 -3.48 -6.34 4.55
N LEU A 23 -2.75 -6.37 5.66
CA LEU A 23 -1.33 -6.64 5.73
C LEU A 23 -1.11 -7.96 6.44
N TYR A 24 -0.14 -8.71 5.98
CA TYR A 24 0.21 -10.02 6.50
C TYR A 24 1.71 -10.09 6.76
N GLU A 25 2.06 -10.65 7.91
CA GLU A 25 3.46 -10.84 8.32
C GLU A 25 4.18 -11.88 7.47
N ARG A 26 3.46 -12.86 6.90
CA ARG A 26 4.04 -13.93 6.09
C ARG A 26 3.52 -13.91 4.66
N ASP A 27 4.22 -14.64 3.80
CA ASP A 27 3.76 -15.00 2.47
C ASP A 27 2.46 -15.83 2.51
N ASP A 28 1.79 -15.95 1.36
CA ASP A 28 0.53 -16.69 1.21
C ASP A 28 -0.60 -16.27 2.16
N TYR A 29 -0.64 -14.98 2.55
CA TYR A 29 -1.63 -14.41 3.47
C TYR A 29 -1.63 -15.09 4.87
N GLY A 30 -0.47 -15.63 5.28
CA GLY A 30 -0.29 -16.27 6.58
C GLY A 30 0.16 -15.32 7.70
N GLY A 31 0.17 -15.83 8.93
CA GLY A 31 0.70 -15.10 10.09
C GLY A 31 -0.28 -14.09 10.70
N LEU A 32 0.25 -13.06 11.36
CA LEU A 32 -0.55 -11.99 11.94
C LEU A 32 -1.15 -11.15 10.81
N MET A 33 -2.46 -10.94 10.87
CA MET A 33 -3.19 -10.08 9.95
C MET A 33 -3.52 -8.76 10.62
N SER A 34 -3.24 -7.66 9.92
CA SER A 34 -3.62 -6.31 10.32
C SER A 34 -4.42 -5.65 9.22
N GLU A 35 -5.47 -4.93 9.59
CA GLU A 35 -6.34 -4.22 8.65
C GLU A 35 -6.11 -2.70 8.76
N LEU A 36 -6.01 -2.06 7.61
CA LEU A 36 -5.86 -0.62 7.42
C LEU A 36 -7.09 -0.08 6.71
N THR A 37 -7.74 0.90 7.33
CA THR A 37 -8.87 1.65 6.74
C THR A 37 -8.56 3.14 6.55
N GLU A 38 -7.44 3.59 7.14
CA GLU A 38 -6.99 4.98 7.15
C GLU A 38 -5.51 5.03 6.72
N ASP A 39 -5.00 6.24 6.49
CA ASP A 39 -3.59 6.42 6.18
C ASP A 39 -2.69 6.11 7.38
N CYS A 40 -1.52 5.56 7.10
CA CYS A 40 -0.52 5.28 8.13
C CYS A 40 0.86 5.66 7.60
N SER A 41 1.47 6.67 8.22
CA SER A 41 2.80 7.17 7.87
C SER A 41 3.92 6.18 8.18
N CYS A 42 3.69 5.21 9.07
CA CYS A 42 4.69 4.22 9.46
C CYS A 42 4.05 2.90 9.92
N ILE A 43 4.10 1.89 9.03
CA ILE A 43 3.55 0.55 9.27
C ILE A 43 4.12 -0.09 10.55
N HIS A 44 5.43 0.10 10.80
CA HIS A 44 6.09 -0.44 11.99
C HIS A 44 5.47 0.08 13.28
N ASN A 45 5.11 1.36 13.32
CA ASN A 45 4.52 1.96 14.53
C ASN A 45 3.03 1.61 14.66
N CYS A 46 2.29 1.55 13.54
CA CYS A 46 0.86 1.21 13.54
C CYS A 46 0.61 -0.26 13.93
N PHE A 47 1.42 -1.20 13.42
CA PHE A 47 1.12 -2.64 13.52
C PHE A 47 2.20 -3.46 14.23
N ARG A 48 3.30 -2.83 14.65
CA ARG A 48 4.48 -3.53 15.21
C ARG A 48 5.01 -4.63 14.27
N LEU A 49 4.70 -4.53 12.98
CA LEU A 49 5.19 -5.40 11.93
C LEU A 49 6.58 -4.88 11.53
N ASN A 50 7.59 -5.74 11.65
CA ASN A 50 8.95 -5.39 11.23
C ASN A 50 9.10 -5.54 9.72
N GLU A 51 8.48 -6.56 9.14
CA GLU A 51 8.49 -6.83 7.70
C GLU A 51 7.07 -7.19 7.25
N LEU A 52 6.70 -6.70 6.06
CA LEU A 52 5.44 -6.96 5.40
C LEU A 52 5.76 -7.84 4.20
N HIS A 53 5.25 -9.07 4.20
CA HIS A 53 5.49 -10.03 3.13
C HIS A 53 4.38 -10.04 2.09
N SER A 54 3.13 -9.96 2.54
CA SER A 54 1.99 -9.92 1.64
C SER A 54 0.94 -8.90 2.08
N LEU A 55 0.20 -8.39 1.09
CA LEU A 55 -0.90 -7.46 1.30
C LEU A 55 -2.05 -7.79 0.36
N HIS A 56 -3.25 -7.40 0.77
CA HIS A 56 -4.46 -7.57 -0.03
C HIS A 56 -5.29 -6.29 0.04
N VAL A 57 -5.42 -5.60 -1.09
CA VAL A 57 -6.35 -4.47 -1.21
C VAL A 57 -7.77 -5.01 -1.33
N LEU A 58 -8.58 -4.86 -0.29
CA LEU A 58 -9.96 -5.31 -0.30
C LEU A 58 -10.89 -4.27 -0.93
N GLN A 59 -10.57 -2.99 -0.73
CA GLN A 59 -11.39 -1.90 -1.23
C GLN A 59 -10.57 -0.64 -1.46
N GLY A 60 -10.95 0.08 -2.51
CA GLY A 60 -10.39 1.38 -2.84
C GLY A 60 -9.03 1.29 -3.52
N TYR A 61 -8.31 2.41 -3.45
CA TYR A 61 -6.97 2.58 -3.98
C TYR A 61 -6.02 2.93 -2.84
N TRP A 62 -4.81 2.40 -2.94
CA TRP A 62 -3.74 2.59 -1.98
C TRP A 62 -2.46 2.94 -2.73
N VAL A 63 -1.60 3.74 -2.10
CA VAL A 63 -0.25 3.99 -2.59
C VAL A 63 0.70 3.56 -1.50
N LEU A 64 1.52 2.57 -1.80
CA LEU A 64 2.49 2.01 -0.87
C LEU A 64 3.81 2.72 -1.10
N TYR A 65 4.47 3.08 0.00
CA TYR A 65 5.76 3.73 -0.02
C TYR A 65 6.80 2.82 0.61
N GLU A 66 7.98 2.76 0.00
CA GLU A 66 9.11 1.97 0.49
C GLU A 66 9.64 2.49 1.83
N MET A 67 9.62 3.80 2.05
CA MET A 67 10.07 4.43 3.29
C MET A 67 8.90 5.05 4.09
N PRO A 68 9.01 5.11 5.42
CA PRO A 68 8.04 5.81 6.25
C PRO A 68 7.93 7.29 5.87
N ASN A 69 6.81 7.91 6.24
CA ASN A 69 6.47 9.30 5.95
C ASN A 69 6.32 9.61 4.45
N TYR A 70 5.84 8.64 3.67
CA TYR A 70 5.53 8.80 2.24
C TYR A 70 6.76 9.13 1.38
N TRP A 71 7.92 8.56 1.73
CA TRP A 71 9.18 8.77 1.02
C TRP A 71 9.58 7.54 0.20
N GLY A 72 10.48 7.74 -0.75
CA GLY A 72 11.04 6.66 -1.58
C GLY A 72 10.18 6.31 -2.78
N ALA A 73 10.35 5.08 -3.28
CA ALA A 73 9.54 4.59 -4.39
C ALA A 73 8.08 4.40 -3.94
N ALA A 74 7.15 4.83 -4.79
CA ALA A 74 5.72 4.69 -4.57
C ALA A 74 5.14 3.68 -5.57
N VAL A 75 4.34 2.74 -5.07
CA VAL A 75 3.67 1.71 -5.88
C VAL A 75 2.15 1.83 -5.69
N PRO A 76 1.38 2.13 -6.74
CA PRO A 76 -0.08 2.12 -6.65
C PRO A 76 -0.60 0.68 -6.53
N ALA A 77 -1.58 0.47 -5.67
CA ALA A 77 -2.25 -0.81 -5.44
C ALA A 77 -3.78 -0.59 -5.40
N GLU A 78 -4.54 -1.53 -5.96
CA GLU A 78 -6.00 -1.45 -6.04
C GLU A 78 -6.65 -2.82 -5.83
N ALA A 79 -7.93 -2.81 -5.46
CA ALA A 79 -8.67 -4.05 -5.27
C ALA A 79 -8.78 -4.83 -6.59
N GLY A 80 -8.29 -6.07 -6.59
CA GLY A 80 -8.31 -6.96 -7.77
C GLY A 80 -7.06 -6.93 -8.66
N GLY A 81 -5.98 -6.27 -8.23
CA GLY A 81 -4.65 -6.48 -8.81
C GLY A 81 -4.01 -7.75 -8.26
N LEU A 82 -3.75 -8.73 -9.12
CA LEU A 82 -2.91 -9.91 -8.85
C LEU A 82 -1.49 -9.50 -8.45
#